data_AF-R5LGF7-F1
#
_entry.id   AF-R5LGF7-F1
#
_cell.length_a   1.000
_cell.length_b   1.000
_cell.length_c   1.000
_cell.angle_alpha   90.00
_cell.angle_beta   90.00
_cell.angle_gamma   90.00
#
_symmetry.space_group_name_H-M   'P 1'
#
loop_
_entity.id
_entity.type
_entity.pdbx_description
1 polymer ?
#
loop_
_entity_poly.entity_id
_entity_poly.type
_entity_poly.pdbx_seq_one_letter_code
_entity_poly.pdbx_strand_id
1 'polypeptide(L)'
;MNKERFNFNKVVMYSLAEPGAMGLGGYMDFVTDDGNYFTINYLSEETPWEDVKKSFPALNGCCFNGPMENEKTSGEILLYLLLDESTTNMKTRVNEGWKHIYMGFGNHLVVRADHYERFSKEISNLTSEEIYEKWFEIAMNIYCCKNE
;
A
#
# COMPACT_ATOMS: atom_id res chain seq x y z
N MET A 1 -7.27 -13.21 13.59
CA MET A 1 -7.80 -11.81 13.43
C MET A 1 -9.34 -11.76 13.54
N ASN A 2 -9.91 -10.78 14.24
CA ASN A 2 -11.37 -10.55 14.27
C ASN A 2 -11.83 -9.88 12.95
N LYS A 3 -12.58 -10.62 12.12
CA LYS A 3 -13.02 -10.16 10.79
C LYS A 3 -14.05 -9.04 10.84
N GLU A 4 -14.78 -8.88 11.94
CA GLU A 4 -15.78 -7.80 12.08
C GLU A 4 -15.10 -6.43 12.30
N ARG A 5 -13.83 -6.42 12.73
CA ARG A 5 -13.07 -5.19 12.99
C ARG A 5 -12.54 -4.54 11.71
N PHE A 6 -12.34 -5.30 10.63
CA PHE A 6 -11.67 -4.83 9.41
C PHE A 6 -12.48 -5.16 8.18
N ASN A 7 -13.04 -4.13 7.52
CA ASN A 7 -13.89 -4.32 6.36
C ASN A 7 -13.08 -4.38 5.05
N PHE A 8 -12.33 -5.47 4.87
CA PHE A 8 -11.48 -5.67 3.69
C PHE A 8 -12.23 -5.68 2.35
N ASN A 9 -13.52 -6.05 2.35
CA ASN A 9 -14.33 -6.12 1.13
C ASN A 9 -14.58 -4.75 0.48
N LYS A 10 -14.48 -3.68 1.26
CA LYS A 10 -14.67 -2.29 0.79
C LYS A 10 -13.36 -1.57 0.49
N VAL A 11 -12.22 -2.20 0.72
CA VAL A 11 -10.91 -1.56 0.53
C VAL A 11 -10.71 -1.18 -0.94
N VAL A 12 -10.33 0.07 -1.15
CA VAL A 12 -10.02 0.67 -2.46
C VAL A 12 -8.55 1.07 -2.57
N MET A 13 -7.87 1.21 -1.44
CA MET A 13 -6.49 1.66 -1.39
C MET A 13 -5.83 1.13 -0.12
N TYR A 14 -4.56 0.76 -0.21
CA TYR A 14 -3.76 0.44 0.96
C TYR A 14 -2.31 0.89 0.81
N SER A 15 -1.71 1.33 1.91
CA SER A 15 -0.27 1.50 2.03
C SER A 15 0.36 0.21 2.58
N LEU A 16 1.62 0.00 2.27
CA LEU A 16 2.46 -1.02 2.91
C LEU A 16 3.85 -0.44 3.09
N ALA A 17 4.34 -0.44 4.33
CA ALA A 17 5.70 -0.06 4.67
C ALA A 17 6.51 -1.34 4.97
N GLU A 18 7.49 -1.66 4.13
CA GLU A 18 8.38 -2.83 4.29
C GLU A 18 9.01 -2.88 5.70
N PRO A 19 9.41 -4.06 6.21
CA PRO A 19 10.19 -4.13 7.44
C PRO A 19 11.49 -3.32 7.30
N GLY A 20 11.65 -2.28 8.14
CA GLY A 20 12.79 -1.37 8.06
C GLY A 20 12.63 -0.19 7.08
N ALA A 21 11.45 -0.03 6.47
CA ALA A 21 11.11 1.18 5.72
C ALA A 21 11.25 2.44 6.58
N MET A 22 11.61 3.55 5.95
CA MET A 22 11.69 4.84 6.63
C MET A 22 10.28 5.28 7.03
N GLY A 23 10.05 5.53 8.33
CA GLY A 23 8.73 5.80 8.90
C GLY A 23 8.20 4.63 9.71
N LEU A 24 6.93 4.27 9.51
CA LEU A 24 6.23 3.20 10.24
C LEU A 24 6.40 1.83 9.56
N GLY A 25 7.64 1.34 9.46
CA GLY A 25 7.90 0.00 8.91
C GLY A 25 7.13 -1.10 9.64
N GLY A 26 6.56 -2.06 8.90
CA GLY A 26 5.73 -3.13 9.48
C GLY A 26 4.24 -2.79 9.60
N TYR A 27 3.81 -1.65 9.06
CA TYR A 27 2.42 -1.21 9.06
C TYR A 27 1.80 -1.20 7.67
N MET A 28 0.48 -1.36 7.65
CA MET A 28 -0.37 -1.14 6.50
C MET A 28 -1.56 -0.29 6.91
N ASP A 29 -1.84 0.74 6.12
CA ASP A 29 -3.06 1.53 6.23
C ASP A 29 -4.02 1.14 5.10
N PHE A 30 -5.31 1.13 5.40
CA PHE A 30 -6.36 0.76 4.46
C PHE A 30 -7.42 1.85 4.41
N VAL A 31 -7.85 2.20 3.20
CA VAL A 31 -8.95 3.13 2.95
C VAL A 31 -10.04 2.39 2.18
N THR A 32 -11.28 2.65 2.56
CA THR A 32 -12.49 2.02 2.00
C THR A 32 -13.30 3.00 1.13
N ASP A 33 -14.16 2.46 0.26
CA ASP A 33 -15.00 3.24 -0.68
C ASP A 33 -16.07 4.13 -0.02
N ASP A 34 -16.31 3.94 1.27
CA ASP A 34 -17.21 4.73 2.11
C ASP A 34 -16.47 5.68 3.06
N GLY A 35 -15.16 5.86 2.87
CA GLY A 35 -14.36 6.83 3.62
C GLY A 35 -14.02 6.37 5.04
N ASN A 36 -14.19 5.09 5.38
CA ASN A 36 -13.57 4.54 6.59
C ASN A 36 -12.09 4.21 6.33
N TYR A 37 -11.30 4.21 7.40
CA TYR A 37 -9.91 3.80 7.37
C TYR A 37 -9.54 2.94 8.58
N PHE A 38 -8.53 2.10 8.42
CA PHE A 38 -7.96 1.33 9.53
C PHE A 38 -6.49 1.01 9.27
N THR A 39 -5.73 0.85 10.35
CA THR A 39 -4.29 0.54 10.32
C THR A 39 -4.04 -0.82 10.96
N ILE A 40 -3.10 -1.57 10.40
CA ILE A 40 -2.70 -2.90 10.85
C ILE A 40 -1.17 -2.93 11.01
N ASN A 41 -0.70 -3.46 12.14
CA ASN A 41 0.70 -3.84 12.32
C ASN A 41 0.84 -5.33 11.96
N TYR A 42 1.35 -5.62 10.76
CA TYR A 42 1.41 -7.00 10.25
C TYR A 42 2.57 -7.82 10.84
N LEU A 43 3.45 -7.19 11.62
CA LEU A 43 4.51 -7.82 12.40
C LEU A 43 4.06 -8.19 13.83
N SER A 44 2.86 -7.77 14.23
CA SER A 44 2.30 -8.09 15.55
C SER A 44 1.64 -9.48 15.59
N GLU A 45 1.55 -10.07 16.78
CA GLU A 45 0.83 -11.33 17.01
C GLU A 45 -0.70 -11.19 16.85
N GLU A 46 -1.24 -9.97 16.97
CA GLU A 46 -2.67 -9.71 16.86
C GLU A 46 -3.17 -9.81 15.41
N THR A 47 -2.36 -9.29 14.48
CA THR A 47 -2.68 -9.20 13.06
C THR A 47 -1.51 -9.66 12.20
N PRO A 48 -1.02 -10.91 12.34
CA PRO A 48 0.17 -11.36 11.62
C PRO A 48 -0.08 -11.40 10.11
N TRP A 49 0.97 -11.17 9.33
CA TRP A 49 0.95 -11.13 7.85
C TRP A 49 0.09 -12.23 7.18
N GLU A 50 0.23 -13.48 7.63
CA GLU A 50 -0.52 -14.60 7.06
C GLU A 50 -2.04 -14.50 7.30
N ASP A 51 -2.47 -13.91 8.41
CA ASP A 51 -3.89 -13.67 8.68
C ASP A 51 -4.45 -12.50 7.86
N VAL A 52 -3.64 -11.47 7.63
CA VAL A 52 -3.97 -10.35 6.74
C VAL A 52 -4.19 -10.87 5.33
N LYS A 53 -3.25 -11.66 4.78
CA LYS A 53 -3.38 -12.29 3.46
C LYS A 53 -4.63 -13.16 3.31
N LYS A 54 -4.94 -13.99 4.31
CA LYS A 54 -6.16 -14.83 4.29
C LYS A 54 -7.44 -13.98 4.24
N SER A 55 -7.42 -12.79 4.82
CA SER A 55 -8.60 -11.92 4.93
C SER A 55 -8.69 -10.91 3.80
N PHE A 56 -7.57 -10.62 3.14
CA PHE A 56 -7.48 -9.67 2.03
C PHE A 56 -6.82 -10.32 0.81
N PRO A 57 -7.59 -11.03 -0.03
CA PRO A 57 -7.08 -11.76 -1.20
C PRO A 57 -6.35 -10.91 -2.23
N ALA A 58 -6.50 -9.58 -2.20
CA ALA A 58 -5.75 -8.65 -3.04
C ALA A 58 -4.22 -8.74 -2.81
N LEU A 59 -3.77 -9.26 -1.66
CA LEU A 59 -2.35 -9.52 -1.39
C LEU A 59 -1.84 -10.84 -1.97
N ASN A 60 -2.72 -11.72 -2.43
CA ASN A 60 -2.30 -13.02 -2.95
C ASN A 60 -1.46 -12.82 -4.22
N GLY A 61 -0.25 -13.37 -4.20
CA GLY A 61 0.69 -13.26 -5.32
C GLY A 61 1.46 -11.94 -5.39
N CYS A 62 1.19 -10.97 -4.50
CA CYS A 62 1.93 -9.72 -4.43
C CYS A 62 3.38 -9.94 -3.95
N CYS A 63 4.28 -9.06 -4.38
CA CYS A 63 5.64 -8.93 -3.86
C CYS A 63 5.95 -7.45 -3.78
N PHE A 64 6.64 -7.03 -2.72
CA PHE A 64 7.06 -5.66 -2.47
C PHE A 64 8.56 -5.70 -2.21
N ASN A 65 9.32 -5.10 -3.12
CA ASN A 65 10.78 -5.06 -3.12
C ASN A 65 11.22 -3.84 -3.95
N GLY A 66 10.97 -2.64 -3.44
CA GLY A 66 11.24 -1.38 -4.16
C GLY A 66 10.27 -1.05 -5.32
N PRO A 67 10.65 -0.20 -6.29
CA PRO A 67 9.77 0.25 -7.38
C PRO A 67 9.50 -0.83 -8.44
N MET A 68 8.37 -0.72 -9.14
CA MET A 68 8.13 -1.47 -10.39
C MET A 68 8.94 -0.89 -11.56
N GLU A 69 9.23 -1.71 -12.59
CA GLU A 69 10.13 -1.33 -13.72
C GLU A 69 9.75 -0.02 -14.43
N ASN A 70 8.47 0.35 -14.42
CA ASN A 70 7.93 1.51 -15.12
C ASN A 70 7.71 2.73 -14.21
N GLU A 71 8.11 2.67 -12.94
CA GLU A 71 7.98 3.78 -12.00
C GLU A 71 9.25 4.65 -11.98
N LYS A 72 9.06 5.97 -12.08
CA LYS A 72 10.17 6.92 -11.97
C LYS A 72 10.43 7.20 -10.49
N THR A 73 11.64 6.90 -10.02
CA THR A 73 12.07 7.23 -8.66
C THR A 73 13.21 8.25 -8.69
N SER A 74 13.17 9.21 -7.78
CA SER A 74 14.29 10.12 -7.50
C SER A 74 15.28 9.43 -6.54
N GLY A 75 16.01 8.45 -7.06
CA GLY A 75 17.08 7.76 -6.31
C GLY A 75 16.78 6.29 -5.98
N GLU A 76 17.77 5.44 -6.22
CA GLU A 76 17.78 4.05 -5.76
C GLU A 76 18.25 4.01 -4.31
N ILE A 77 17.41 3.53 -3.40
CA ILE A 77 17.83 3.15 -2.05
C ILE A 77 17.27 1.75 -1.78
N LEU A 78 18.18 0.76 -1.82
CA LEU A 78 17.98 -0.62 -1.41
C LEU A 78 18.31 -0.75 0.09
N LEU A 79 17.35 -1.17 0.89
CA LEU A 79 17.61 -1.60 2.27
C LEU A 79 17.07 -3.03 2.46
N TYR A 80 18.01 -3.97 2.40
CA TYR A 80 17.83 -5.41 2.56
C TYR A 80 17.66 -5.83 4.02
N LEU A 81 16.53 -6.46 4.37
CA LEU A 81 16.37 -7.40 5.50
C LEU A 81 15.13 -8.26 5.17
N LEU A 82 15.12 -9.55 4.82
CA LEU A 82 15.93 -10.71 5.17
C LEU A 82 15.42 -11.97 4.38
N LEU A 83 16.32 -12.96 4.16
CA LEU A 83 16.09 -14.43 4.10
C LEU A 83 15.49 -15.08 2.82
N ASP A 84 16.31 -15.20 1.77
CA ASP A 84 16.45 -16.34 0.82
C ASP A 84 16.93 -15.76 -0.54
N GLU A 85 18.06 -16.25 -1.05
CA GLU A 85 18.63 -15.84 -2.34
C GLU A 85 17.62 -15.96 -3.49
N SER A 86 16.62 -16.86 -3.36
CA SER A 86 15.53 -17.04 -4.33
C SER A 86 14.59 -15.82 -4.47
N THR A 87 14.52 -14.94 -3.47
CA THR A 87 13.61 -13.77 -3.45
C THR A 87 14.29 -12.45 -3.83
N THR A 88 15.63 -12.41 -3.78
CA THR A 88 16.48 -11.23 -4.07
C THR A 88 16.25 -10.63 -5.47
N ASN A 89 15.83 -11.46 -6.43
CA ASN A 89 15.56 -11.06 -7.81
C ASN A 89 14.08 -10.81 -8.10
N MET A 90 13.18 -10.94 -7.11
CA MET A 90 11.76 -10.69 -7.34
C MET A 90 11.48 -9.20 -7.38
N LYS A 91 10.89 -8.73 -8.48
CA LYS A 91 10.41 -7.35 -8.62
C LYS A 91 9.06 -7.19 -7.94
N THR A 92 8.78 -5.96 -7.51
CA THR A 92 7.46 -5.58 -7.02
C THR A 92 6.38 -5.95 -8.03
N ARG A 93 5.31 -6.56 -7.54
CA ARG A 93 4.13 -6.91 -8.33
C ARG A 93 2.91 -6.85 -7.43
N VAL A 94 1.81 -6.36 -7.99
CA VAL A 94 0.51 -6.34 -7.33
C VAL A 94 -0.48 -7.21 -8.11
N ASN A 95 -1.53 -7.65 -7.44
CA ASN A 95 -2.56 -8.50 -8.04
C ASN A 95 -3.32 -7.75 -9.16
N GLU A 96 -3.90 -8.51 -10.09
CA GLU A 96 -4.74 -7.95 -11.15
C GLU A 96 -5.89 -7.12 -10.56
N GLY A 97 -6.24 -6.03 -11.25
CA GLY A 97 -7.22 -5.08 -10.74
C GLY A 97 -6.67 -4.07 -9.72
N TRP A 98 -5.36 -4.04 -9.48
CA TRP A 98 -4.68 -3.05 -8.66
C TRP A 98 -3.54 -2.35 -9.41
N LYS A 99 -3.19 -1.15 -8.95
CA LYS A 99 -2.12 -0.30 -9.47
C LYS A 99 -1.21 0.09 -8.32
N HIS A 100 0.10 -0.02 -8.53
CA HIS A 100 1.12 0.28 -7.55
C HIS A 100 1.70 1.68 -7.80
N ILE A 101 2.08 2.34 -6.71
CA ILE A 101 2.81 3.60 -6.65
C ILE A 101 3.93 3.42 -5.61
N TYR A 102 5.19 3.56 -6.00
CA TYR A 102 6.31 3.60 -5.07
C TYR A 102 6.49 5.00 -4.45
N MET A 103 6.47 5.05 -3.13
CA MET A 103 6.57 6.28 -2.34
C MET A 103 7.98 6.54 -1.80
N GLY A 104 8.94 5.66 -2.09
CA GLY A 104 10.33 5.78 -1.64
C GLY A 104 10.61 5.02 -0.34
N PHE A 105 11.89 4.64 -0.17
CA PHE A 105 12.43 4.06 1.06
C PHE A 105 11.61 2.88 1.65
N GLY A 106 11.14 1.97 0.80
CA GLY A 106 10.36 0.79 1.21
C GLY A 106 8.88 1.07 1.50
N ASN A 107 8.36 2.23 1.09
CA ASN A 107 6.94 2.55 1.21
C ASN A 107 6.21 2.37 -0.12
N HIS A 108 5.11 1.63 -0.09
CA HIS A 108 4.29 1.30 -1.24
C HIS A 108 2.87 1.78 -1.02
N LEU A 109 2.25 2.29 -2.08
CA LEU A 109 0.84 2.57 -2.13
C LEU A 109 0.23 1.74 -3.25
N VAL A 110 -0.92 1.13 -2.98
CA VAL A 110 -1.63 0.30 -3.95
C VAL A 110 -3.09 0.74 -3.99
N VAL A 111 -3.58 1.02 -5.20
CA VAL A 111 -4.91 1.55 -5.45
C VAL A 111 -5.65 0.60 -6.39
N ARG A 112 -6.93 0.34 -6.10
CA ARG A 112 -7.78 -0.48 -6.95
C ARG A 112 -7.97 0.20 -8.31
N ALA A 113 -7.94 -0.56 -9.39
CA ALA A 113 -7.84 -0.02 -10.75
C ALA A 113 -9.02 0.88 -11.15
N ASP A 114 -10.23 0.56 -10.68
CA ASP A 114 -11.46 1.36 -10.84
C ASP A 114 -11.42 2.71 -10.08
N HIS A 115 -10.52 2.84 -9.12
CA HIS A 115 -10.30 4.07 -8.33
C HIS A 115 -9.03 4.82 -8.72
N TYR A 116 -8.11 4.17 -9.45
CA TYR A 116 -6.80 4.71 -9.75
C TYR A 116 -6.85 5.98 -10.59
N GLU A 117 -7.71 6.05 -11.61
CA GLU A 117 -7.76 7.22 -12.49
C GLU A 117 -8.10 8.50 -11.70
N ARG A 118 -9.09 8.42 -10.79
CA ARG A 118 -9.48 9.55 -9.94
C ARG A 118 -8.34 9.98 -9.03
N PHE A 119 -7.69 9.02 -8.36
CA PHE A 119 -6.59 9.31 -7.45
C PHE A 119 -5.35 9.87 -8.18
N SER A 120 -5.00 9.29 -9.34
CA SER A 120 -3.83 9.68 -10.13
C SER A 120 -3.85 11.13 -10.60
N LYS A 121 -5.04 11.72 -10.79
CA LYS A 121 -5.20 13.13 -11.17
C LYS A 121 -4.74 14.06 -10.03
N GLU A 122 -5.11 13.74 -8.79
CA GLU A 122 -4.78 14.52 -7.59
C GLU A 122 -3.28 14.50 -7.29
N ILE A 123 -2.58 13.40 -7.62
CA ILE A 123 -1.14 13.25 -7.35
C ILE A 123 -0.24 13.54 -8.56
N SER A 124 -0.81 13.94 -9.69
CA SER A 124 -0.10 14.02 -10.98
C SER A 124 1.11 14.97 -10.99
N ASN A 125 1.11 15.98 -10.13
CA ASN A 125 2.19 16.96 -9.99
C ASN A 125 3.05 16.76 -8.73
N LEU A 126 2.83 15.68 -7.98
CA LEU A 126 3.52 15.40 -6.73
C LEU A 126 4.72 14.48 -6.96
N THR A 127 5.78 14.72 -6.19
CA THR A 127 6.91 13.80 -6.05
C THR A 127 6.54 12.59 -5.17
N SER A 128 7.33 11.52 -5.21
CA SER A 128 7.11 10.34 -4.34
C SER A 128 7.08 10.68 -2.86
N GLU A 129 7.91 11.64 -2.42
CA GLU A 129 7.96 12.13 -1.03
C GLU A 129 6.67 12.90 -0.67
N GLU A 130 6.21 13.78 -1.56
CA GLU A 130 4.94 14.48 -1.34
C GLU A 130 3.74 13.53 -1.36
N ILE A 131 3.78 12.47 -2.18
CA ILE A 131 2.76 11.41 -2.18
C ILE A 131 2.79 10.67 -0.84
N TYR A 132 3.97 10.28 -0.35
CA TYR A 132 4.12 9.66 0.97
C TYR A 132 3.47 10.51 2.08
N GLU A 133 3.67 11.83 2.05
CA GLU A 133 3.12 12.74 3.06
C GLU A 133 1.60 12.96 2.92
N LYS A 134 1.06 12.96 1.69
CA LYS A 134 -0.31 13.48 1.41
C LYS A 134 -1.31 12.43 0.95
N TRP A 135 -0.89 11.21 0.58
CA TRP A 135 -1.78 10.23 -0.05
C TRP A 135 -3.05 9.97 0.79
N PHE A 136 -2.90 9.92 2.12
CA PHE A 136 -4.02 9.64 3.03
C PHE A 136 -5.03 10.78 3.01
N GLU A 137 -4.58 12.04 3.15
CA GLU A 137 -5.47 13.21 3.08
C GLU A 137 -6.21 13.26 1.73
N ILE A 138 -5.49 13.04 0.62
CA ILE A 138 -6.07 13.01 -0.72
C ILE A 138 -7.13 11.89 -0.83
N ALA A 139 -6.84 10.69 -0.33
CA ALA A 139 -7.78 9.58 -0.34
C ALA A 139 -9.04 9.92 0.48
N MET A 140 -8.88 10.49 1.68
CA MET A 140 -10.00 10.87 2.52
C MET A 140 -10.85 11.98 1.88
N ASN A 141 -10.24 12.96 1.22
CA ASN A 141 -10.98 13.98 0.45
C ASN A 141 -11.80 13.37 -0.71
N ILE A 142 -11.29 12.30 -1.33
CA ILE A 142 -11.99 11.58 -2.41
C ILE A 142 -13.21 10.79 -1.88
N TYR A 143 -13.09 10.14 -0.72
CA TYR A 143 -14.06 9.17 -0.22
C TYR A 143 -14.97 9.66 0.91
N CYS A 144 -14.50 10.54 1.79
CA CYS A 144 -15.29 11.09 2.90
C CYS A 144 -16.19 12.26 2.48
N CYS A 145 -15.81 13.03 1.46
CA CYS A 145 -16.61 14.16 0.96
C CYS A 145 -17.81 13.72 0.09
N LYS A 146 -18.47 12.59 0.42
CA LYS A 146 -19.85 12.35 -0.04
C LYS A 146 -20.78 13.18 0.83
N ASN A 147 -20.91 14.48 0.50
CA ASN A 147 -22.06 15.33 0.81
C ASN A 147 -21.91 16.67 0.07
N GLU A 148 -22.22 16.68 -1.23
CA GLU A 148 -22.91 17.80 -1.90
C GLU A 148 -23.92 17.21 -2.90
#